data_AF-A0A1X7STQ6-F1
#
_entry.id   AF-A0A1X7STQ6-F1
#
_cell.length_a   1.000
_cell.length_b   1.000
_cell.length_c   1.000
_cell.angle_alpha   90.00
_cell.angle_beta   90.00
_cell.angle_gamma   90.00
#
_symmetry.space_group_name_H-M   'P 1'
#
loop_
_entity.id
_entity.type
_entity.pdbx_description
1 polymer ?
#
loop_
_entity_poly.entity_id
_entity_poly.type
_entity_poly.pdbx_seq_one_letter_code
_entity_poly.pdbx_strand_id
1 'polypeptide(L)'
;MLGVWDMDAEREETTEWGGSNVCEKCNVPFFWNVKGMWDNKTIGVRQHHCRKCGRAICASCSDQLSTYPRMGFEKPVRMCQDCHSSLTTDDRSPMASFINMKSIVTSLHLVHTLGHMVTASEDKQIKIWDVNPMMMNH
;
A
#
# COMPACT_ATOMS: atom_id res chain seq x y z
N MET A 1 0.82 11.44 -12.67
CA MET A 1 1.29 10.10 -12.26
C MET A 1 0.30 9.13 -12.89
N LEU A 2 0.77 8.29 -13.79
CA LEU A 2 -0.02 7.25 -14.42
C LEU A 2 0.11 5.99 -13.57
N GLY A 3 -1.01 5.41 -13.15
CA GLY A 3 -1.04 4.10 -12.51
C GLY A 3 -1.47 3.05 -13.54
N VAL A 4 -0.63 2.04 -13.74
CA VAL A 4 -0.91 0.88 -14.60
C VAL A 4 -1.15 -0.30 -13.67
N TRP A 5 -2.38 -0.79 -13.62
CA TRP A 5 -2.77 -1.91 -12.77
C TRP A 5 -2.74 -3.20 -13.56
N ASP A 6 -2.26 -4.28 -12.94
CA ASP A 6 -2.42 -5.62 -13.49
C ASP A 6 -3.90 -6.03 -13.36
N MET A 7 -4.59 -6.10 -14.49
CA MET A 7 -6.03 -6.40 -14.51
C MET A 7 -6.33 -7.90 -14.38
N ASP A 8 -5.36 -8.77 -14.62
CA ASP A 8 -5.51 -10.23 -14.51
C ASP A 8 -5.27 -10.73 -13.07
N ALA A 9 -4.82 -9.82 -12.20
CA ALA A 9 -4.44 -10.13 -10.84
C ALA A 9 -5.66 -10.34 -9.92
N GLU A 10 -5.71 -11.48 -9.24
CA GLU A 10 -6.74 -11.81 -8.25
C GLU A 10 -6.56 -10.95 -6.98
N ARG A 11 -7.62 -10.24 -6.58
CA ARG A 11 -7.59 -9.29 -5.46
C ARG A 11 -8.56 -9.68 -4.35
N GLU A 12 -8.14 -9.38 -3.13
CA GLU A 12 -8.92 -9.53 -1.91
C GLU A 12 -9.68 -8.22 -1.63
N GLU A 13 -10.96 -8.32 -1.24
CA GLU A 13 -11.70 -7.16 -0.77
C GLU A 13 -11.19 -6.67 0.59
N THR A 14 -11.27 -5.37 0.82
CA THR A 14 -10.87 -4.79 2.10
C THR A 14 -11.79 -5.26 3.22
N THR A 15 -11.18 -5.62 4.35
CA THR A 15 -11.95 -5.95 5.56
C THR A 15 -12.72 -4.74 6.08
N GLU A 16 -13.93 -4.98 6.58
CA GLU A 16 -14.70 -3.94 7.27
C GLU A 16 -13.97 -3.46 8.53
N TRP A 17 -14.13 -2.18 8.84
CA TRP A 17 -13.53 -1.61 10.04
C TRP A 17 -14.37 -1.96 11.26
N GLY A 18 -13.75 -2.65 12.21
CA GLY A 18 -14.36 -3.01 13.48
C GLY A 18 -14.68 -1.77 14.33
N GLY A 19 -15.82 -1.84 15.02
CA GLY A 19 -16.21 -0.88 16.05
C GLY A 19 -15.88 -1.42 17.45
N SER A 20 -15.00 -0.75 18.17
CA SER A 20 -14.68 -1.09 19.57
C SER A 20 -14.48 0.17 20.41
N ASN A 21 -14.76 0.05 21.72
CA ASN A 21 -14.50 1.09 22.73
C ASN A 21 -13.12 0.95 23.40
N VAL A 22 -12.37 -0.08 23.02
CA VAL A 22 -11.04 -0.42 23.53
C VAL A 22 -10.15 -0.88 22.38
N CYS A 23 -8.84 -0.79 22.53
CA CYS A 23 -7.93 -1.43 21.59
C CYS A 23 -8.13 -2.95 21.61
N GLU A 24 -8.46 -3.52 20.45
CA GLU A 24 -8.66 -4.98 20.28
C GLU A 24 -7.38 -5.82 20.42
N LYS A 25 -6.25 -5.20 20.79
CA LYS A 25 -4.97 -5.88 21.07
C LYS A 25 -4.54 -5.74 22.53
N CYS A 26 -4.47 -4.52 23.07
CA CYS A 26 -3.99 -4.27 24.44
C CYS A 26 -5.10 -3.86 25.43
N ASN A 27 -6.36 -3.81 24.98
CA ASN A 27 -7.55 -3.50 25.78
C ASN A 27 -7.57 -2.10 26.43
N VAL A 28 -6.65 -1.20 26.06
CA VAL A 28 -6.67 0.19 26.54
C VAL A 28 -7.92 0.91 26.03
N PRO A 29 -8.64 1.68 26.87
CA PRO A 29 -9.83 2.40 26.44
C PRO A 29 -9.49 3.47 25.40
N PHE A 30 -10.37 3.63 24.40
CA PHE A 30 -10.32 4.80 23.53
C PHE A 30 -10.89 6.03 24.26
N PHE A 31 -10.56 7.23 23.77
CA PHE A 31 -10.87 8.49 24.48
C PHE A 31 -12.37 8.77 24.71
N TRP A 32 -13.28 8.09 23.98
CA TRP A 32 -14.73 8.19 24.23
C TRP A 32 -15.25 7.18 25.27
N ASN A 33 -14.45 6.19 25.66
CA ASN A 33 -14.82 5.22 26.67
C ASN A 33 -14.52 5.74 28.08
N VAL A 34 -15.28 6.74 28.53
CA VAL A 34 -15.09 7.41 29.83
C VAL A 34 -15.13 6.43 31.00
N LYS A 35 -16.06 5.47 30.95
CA LYS A 35 -16.15 4.42 31.98
C LYS A 35 -14.87 3.59 32.02
N GLY A 36 -14.38 3.10 30.88
CA GLY A 36 -13.14 2.32 30.82
C GLY A 36 -11.91 3.12 31.25
N MET A 37 -11.84 4.41 30.92
CA MET A 37 -10.78 5.30 31.40
C MET A 37 -10.79 5.43 32.93
N TRP A 38 -11.98 5.63 33.52
CA TRP A 38 -12.15 5.73 34.97
C TRP A 38 -11.81 4.42 35.69
N ASP A 39 -12.33 3.29 35.22
CA ASP A 39 -12.12 1.97 35.82
C ASP A 39 -10.63 1.59 35.81
N ASN A 40 -9.93 1.88 34.70
CA ASN A 40 -8.51 1.56 34.55
C ASN A 40 -7.57 2.65 35.08
N LYS A 41 -8.10 3.79 35.53
CA LYS A 41 -7.30 4.99 35.92
C LYS A 41 -6.29 5.40 34.82
N THR A 42 -6.73 5.39 33.57
CA THR A 42 -5.89 5.70 32.39
C THR A 42 -6.50 6.83 31.57
N ILE A 43 -5.65 7.50 30.78
CA ILE A 43 -6.11 8.43 29.74
C ILE A 43 -6.35 7.63 28.46
N GLY A 44 -7.52 7.79 27.87
CA GLY A 44 -7.90 7.07 26.67
C GLY A 44 -7.07 7.49 25.47
N VAL A 45 -6.88 6.54 24.56
CA VAL A 45 -6.05 6.72 23.36
C VAL A 45 -6.90 6.97 22.12
N ARG A 46 -6.28 7.45 21.04
CA ARG A 46 -6.93 7.55 19.72
C ARG A 46 -7.06 6.17 19.08
N GLN A 47 -8.17 5.94 18.40
CA GLN A 47 -8.39 4.75 17.60
C GLN A 47 -7.72 4.88 16.23
N HIS A 48 -7.19 3.75 15.76
CA HIS A 48 -6.73 3.52 14.41
C HIS A 48 -7.25 2.15 13.94
N HIS A 49 -7.29 1.92 12.64
CA HIS A 49 -7.65 0.63 12.07
C HIS A 49 -6.46 -0.02 11.36
N CYS A 50 -6.28 -1.33 11.56
CA CYS A 50 -5.40 -2.13 10.71
C CYS A 50 -6.03 -2.28 9.32
N ARG A 51 -5.31 -1.93 8.26
CA ARG A 51 -5.86 -2.03 6.89
C ARG A 51 -6.00 -3.47 6.40
N LYS A 52 -5.23 -4.43 6.96
CA LYS A 52 -5.33 -5.85 6.60
C LYS A 52 -6.50 -6.55 7.29
N CYS A 53 -6.69 -6.35 8.59
CA CYS A 53 -7.69 -7.10 9.38
C CYS A 53 -8.85 -6.29 9.97
N GLY A 54 -8.90 -4.98 9.73
CA GLY A 54 -10.04 -4.14 10.14
C GLY A 54 -10.12 -3.81 11.64
N ARG A 55 -9.36 -4.47 12.51
CA ARG A 55 -9.40 -4.26 13.98
C ARG A 55 -9.13 -2.81 14.39
N ALA A 56 -9.92 -2.32 15.35
CA ALA A 56 -9.74 -1.06 16.05
C ALA A 56 -8.64 -1.17 17.11
N ILE A 57 -7.54 -0.48 16.89
CA ILE A 57 -6.29 -0.59 17.65
C ILE A 57 -5.69 0.78 17.96
N CYS A 58 -4.85 0.87 18.98
CA CYS A 58 -4.14 2.10 19.32
C CYS A 58 -2.85 2.27 18.50
N ALA A 59 -2.18 3.42 18.66
CA ALA A 59 -0.96 3.74 17.92
C ALA A 59 0.19 2.76 18.24
N SER A 60 0.37 2.38 19.51
CA SER A 60 1.43 1.46 19.94
C SER A 60 1.24 0.02 19.45
N CYS A 61 0.00 -0.38 19.18
CA CYS A 61 -0.31 -1.69 18.60
C CYS A 61 -0.24 -1.71 17.05
N SER A 62 -0.01 -0.55 16.42
CA SER A 62 -0.09 -0.37 14.97
C SER A 62 0.98 0.59 14.43
N ASP A 63 2.19 0.49 14.96
CA ASP A 63 3.33 1.34 14.62
C ASP A 63 4.00 0.95 13.29
N GLN A 64 3.55 -0.11 12.64
CA GLN A 64 4.08 -0.61 11.38
C GLN A 64 3.29 -0.12 10.16
N LEU A 65 4.01 0.15 9.07
CA LEU A 65 3.46 0.42 7.75
C LEU A 65 3.92 -0.67 6.77
N SER A 66 3.03 -1.17 5.92
CA SER A 66 3.38 -2.10 4.84
C SER A 66 2.52 -1.90 3.62
N THR A 67 3.03 -2.30 2.45
CA THR A 67 2.20 -2.53 1.27
C THR A 67 1.47 -3.86 1.42
N TYR A 68 0.33 -3.99 0.75
CA TYR A 68 -0.37 -5.25 0.58
C TYR A 68 -1.16 -5.20 -0.74
N PRO A 69 -0.46 -5.34 -1.88
CA PRO A 69 -1.03 -5.14 -3.21
C PRO A 69 -2.20 -6.07 -3.54
N ARG A 70 -2.26 -7.27 -2.94
CA ARG A 70 -3.41 -8.20 -3.06
C ARG A 70 -4.74 -7.54 -2.67
N MET A 71 -4.74 -6.61 -1.72
CA MET A 71 -5.92 -5.84 -1.31
C MET A 71 -5.93 -4.43 -1.93
N GLY A 72 -5.10 -4.18 -2.94
CA GLY A 72 -4.97 -2.88 -3.62
C GLY A 72 -4.09 -1.85 -2.90
N PHE A 73 -3.42 -2.21 -1.79
CA PHE A 73 -2.55 -1.30 -1.05
C PHE A 73 -1.13 -1.26 -1.63
N GLU A 74 -0.98 -0.57 -2.75
CA GLU A 74 0.32 -0.37 -3.42
C GLU A 74 1.25 0.61 -2.70
N LYS A 75 0.71 1.39 -1.76
CA LYS A 75 1.47 2.32 -0.92
C LYS A 75 1.43 1.83 0.53
N PRO A 76 2.47 2.12 1.35
CA PRO A 76 2.50 1.69 2.74
C PRO A 76 1.28 2.21 3.52
N VAL A 77 0.52 1.28 4.08
CA VAL A 77 -0.64 1.53 4.94
C VAL A 77 -0.42 0.97 6.33
N ARG A 78 -1.15 1.51 7.31
CA ARG A 78 -1.06 1.09 8.72
C ARG A 78 -1.51 -0.34 8.91
N MET A 79 -0.69 -1.13 9.58
CA MET A 79 -1.02 -2.49 9.99
C MET A 79 -0.79 -2.69 11.48
N CYS A 80 -1.58 -3.56 12.11
CA CYS A 80 -1.21 -4.06 13.43
C CYS A 80 0.07 -4.89 13.32
N GLN A 81 0.81 -5.00 14.42
CA GLN A 81 2.05 -5.77 14.46
C GLN A 81 1.85 -7.23 14.01
N ASP A 82 0.74 -7.87 14.41
CA ASP A 82 0.47 -9.28 14.04
C ASP A 82 0.30 -9.43 12.52
N CYS A 83 -0.47 -8.51 11.90
CA CYS A 83 -0.64 -8.50 10.46
C CYS A 83 0.67 -8.19 9.73
N HIS A 84 1.45 -7.23 10.22
CA HIS A 84 2.73 -6.89 9.61
C HIS A 84 3.71 -8.07 9.64
N SER A 85 3.82 -8.75 10.78
CA SER A 85 4.68 -9.92 10.94
C SER A 85 4.22 -11.13 10.12
N SER A 86 2.94 -11.21 9.79
CA SER A 86 2.39 -12.29 8.93
C SER A 86 2.71 -12.13 7.44
N LEU A 87 3.21 -10.99 7.00
CA LEU A 87 3.44 -10.71 5.57
C LEU A 87 4.75 -11.29 5.06
N THR A 88 4.65 -12.01 3.94
CA THR A 88 5.79 -12.51 3.17
C THR A 88 6.35 -11.44 2.22
N THR A 89 7.41 -11.77 1.49
CA THR A 89 7.92 -10.92 0.40
C THR A 89 6.93 -10.82 -0.75
N ASP A 90 6.28 -11.93 -1.08
CA ASP A 90 5.36 -12.04 -2.21
C ASP A 90 4.09 -11.22 -1.97
N ASP A 91 3.63 -11.16 -0.72
CA ASP A 91 2.51 -10.30 -0.31
C ASP A 91 2.79 -8.80 -0.50
N ARG A 92 4.06 -8.41 -0.68
CA ARG A 92 4.48 -7.03 -0.88
C ARG A 92 4.83 -6.73 -2.34
N SER A 93 4.79 -7.74 -3.22
CA SER A 93 5.06 -7.60 -4.64
C SER A 93 4.04 -6.66 -5.30
N PRO A 94 4.47 -5.57 -5.95
CA PRO A 94 3.55 -4.61 -6.57
C PRO A 94 2.68 -5.29 -7.63
N MET A 95 1.38 -4.97 -7.63
CA MET A 95 0.41 -5.40 -8.65
C MET A 95 -0.04 -4.20 -9.51
N ALA A 96 0.66 -3.08 -9.35
CA ALA A 96 0.55 -1.89 -10.18
C ALA A 96 1.89 -1.17 -10.29
N SER A 97 2.11 -0.56 -11.45
CA SER A 97 3.26 0.31 -11.71
C SER A 97 2.82 1.77 -11.73
N PHE A 98 3.51 2.62 -10.97
CA PHE A 98 3.25 4.06 -10.93
C PHE A 98 4.33 4.82 -11.67
N ILE A 99 3.97 5.37 -12.83
CA ILE A 99 4.89 6.12 -13.68
C ILE A 99 4.68 7.61 -13.45
N ASN A 100 5.72 8.31 -13.01
CA ASN A 100 5.71 9.76 -13.00
C ASN A 100 5.98 10.30 -14.42
N MET A 101 4.93 10.66 -15.15
CA MET A 101 5.03 11.24 -16.51
C MET A 101 5.04 12.78 -16.52
N LYS A 102 5.30 13.43 -15.37
CA LYS A 102 5.32 14.90 -15.31
C LYS A 102 6.53 15.52 -15.99
N SER A 103 7.58 14.73 -16.17
CA SER A 103 8.87 15.18 -16.65
C SER A 103 8.92 15.17 -18.18
N ILE A 104 9.50 16.21 -18.76
CA ILE A 104 9.59 16.37 -20.22
C ILE A 104 10.64 15.39 -20.74
N VAL A 105 10.22 14.50 -21.63
CA VAL A 105 11.13 13.59 -22.35
C VAL A 105 11.96 14.42 -23.31
N THR A 106 13.27 14.44 -23.12
CA THR A 106 14.22 15.21 -23.95
C THR A 106 14.79 14.36 -25.09
N SER A 107 14.85 13.04 -24.90
CA SER A 107 15.34 12.11 -25.91
C SER A 107 14.63 10.77 -25.80
N LEU A 108 14.40 10.13 -26.95
CA LEU A 108 13.75 8.83 -27.06
C LEU A 108 14.50 8.02 -28.11
N HIS A 109 14.82 6.77 -27.79
CA HIS A 109 15.48 5.84 -28.71
C HIS A 109 14.80 4.47 -28.66
N LEU A 110 14.34 3.99 -29.82
CA LEU A 110 13.72 2.67 -29.98
C LEU A 110 14.75 1.66 -30.48
N VAL A 111 15.01 0.64 -29.68
CA VAL A 111 15.88 -0.49 -30.05
C VAL A 111 15.01 -1.61 -30.59
N HIS A 112 14.70 -1.56 -31.89
CA HIS A 112 13.81 -2.53 -32.54
C HIS A 112 14.24 -3.98 -32.36
N THR A 113 15.55 -4.27 -32.36
CA THR A 113 16.09 -5.63 -32.24
C THR A 113 15.81 -6.28 -30.89
N LEU A 114 15.65 -5.48 -29.84
CA LEU A 114 15.34 -5.95 -28.49
C LEU A 114 13.87 -5.68 -28.12
N GLY A 115 13.13 -4.97 -28.96
CA GLY A 115 11.79 -4.48 -28.66
C GLY A 115 11.74 -3.59 -27.41
N HIS A 116 12.79 -2.82 -27.15
CA HIS A 116 12.85 -1.91 -26.01
C HIS A 116 12.88 -0.46 -26.48
N MET A 117 12.14 0.41 -25.80
CA MET A 117 12.21 1.85 -25.99
C MET A 117 12.86 2.48 -24.75
N VAL A 118 13.80 3.39 -24.96
CA VAL A 118 14.49 4.12 -23.88
C VAL A 118 14.12 5.59 -23.98
N THR A 119 13.69 6.19 -22.87
CA THR A 119 13.36 7.61 -22.78
C THR A 119 14.25 8.27 -21.73
N ALA A 120 14.92 9.36 -22.10
CA ALA A 120 15.63 10.25 -21.18
C ALA A 120 14.81 11.52 -20.93
N SER A 121 14.88 12.04 -19.72
CA SER A 121 14.06 13.15 -19.25
C SER A 121 14.89 14.25 -18.60
N GLU A 122 14.35 15.48 -18.58
CA GLU A 122 15.00 16.66 -17.99
C GLU A 122 15.32 16.49 -16.50
N ASP A 123 14.50 15.73 -15.79
CA ASP A 123 14.69 15.37 -14.38
C ASP A 123 15.81 14.32 -14.15
N LYS A 124 16.66 14.07 -15.15
CA LYS A 124 17.78 13.12 -15.13
C LYS A 124 17.34 11.66 -14.93
N GLN A 125 16.09 11.34 -15.25
CA GLN A 125 15.61 9.96 -15.25
C GLN A 125 15.74 9.33 -16.64
N ILE A 126 16.15 8.06 -16.67
CA ILE A 126 16.09 7.19 -17.85
C ILE A 126 15.08 6.08 -17.54
N LYS A 127 14.12 5.88 -18.43
CA LYS A 127 13.14 4.79 -18.35
C LYS A 127 13.31 3.86 -19.54
N ILE A 128 13.21 2.58 -19.28
CA ILE A 128 13.27 1.51 -20.27
C ILE A 128 11.88 0.86 -20.32
N TRP A 129 11.33 0.76 -21.52
CA TRP A 129 9.99 0.27 -21.80
C TRP A 129 10.09 -0.97 -22.67
N ASP A 130 9.45 -2.06 -22.26
CA ASP A 130 9.24 -3.21 -23.13
C ASP A 130 8.07 -2.88 -24.09
N VAL A 131 8.38 -2.81 -25.37
CA VAL A 131 7.41 -2.53 -26.45
C VAL A 131 7.25 -3.72 -27.40
N ASN A 132 7.81 -4.89 -27.05
CA ASN A 132 7.61 -6.12 -27.81
C ASN A 132 6.12 -6.41 -28.09
N PRO A 133 5.19 -6.27 -27.13
CA PRO A 133 3.78 -6.53 -27.38
C PRO A 133 3.15 -5.61 -28.43
N MET A 134 3.67 -4.39 -28.61
CA MET A 134 3.17 -3.43 -29.61
C MET A 134 3.74 -3.69 -31.01
N MET A 135 4.90 -4.35 -31.09
CA MET A 135 5.58 -4.65 -32.35
C MET A 135 5.08 -5.94 -33.01
N MET A 136 4.37 -6.81 -32.28
CA MET A 136 3.87 -8.10 -32.78
C MET A 136 2.55 -8.03 -33.57
N ASN A 137 2.00 -6.83 -33.83
CA ASN A 137 0.76 -6.65 -34.59
C ASN A 137 0.98 -6.35 -36.10
N HIS A 138 2.08 -6.83 -36.69
CA HIS A 138 2.32 -6.80 -38.13
C HIS A 138 2.75 -8.16 -38.67
#